data_AF-A0A6B3I1S7-F1
#
_entry.id   AF-A0A6B3I1S7-F1
#
_cell.length_a   1.000
_cell.length_b   1.000
_cell.length_c   1.000
_cell.angle_alpha   90.00
_cell.angle_beta   90.00
_cell.angle_gamma   90.00
#
_symmetry.space_group_name_H-M   'P 1'
#
loop_
_entity.id
_entity.type
_entity.pdbx_description
1 polymer ?
#
loop_
_entity_poly.entity_id
_entity_poly.type
_entity_poly.pdbx_seq_one_letter_code
_entity_poly.pdbx_strand_id
1 'polypeptide(L)'
;GAPGRVSQNGISLLAPTLFHHGTAEQRARVLEPMARGEVIWAQAWSEPEAGSDLAALRSRAVRTEGGWLLSGQKTWSSRAAFADR
;
A
#
# COMPACT_ATOMS: atom_id res chain seq x y z
N GLY A 1 -10.39 23.12 -12.53
CA GLY A 1 -10.84 22.23 -11.43
C GLY A 1 -9.70 22.06 -10.45
N ALA A 2 -9.98 21.95 -9.16
CA ALA A 2 -8.94 21.72 -8.14
C ALA A 2 -8.20 20.39 -8.41
N PRO A 3 -6.90 20.27 -8.08
CA PRO A 3 -6.16 19.03 -8.26
C PRO A 3 -6.86 17.89 -7.52
N GLY A 4 -6.96 16.71 -8.15
CA GLY A 4 -7.48 15.51 -7.50
C GLY A 4 -6.69 15.21 -6.23
N ARG A 5 -7.34 14.65 -5.20
CA ARG A 5 -6.67 14.22 -3.97
C ARG A 5 -5.83 12.96 -4.23
N VAL A 6 -4.70 13.09 -4.93
CA VAL A 6 -3.92 11.95 -5.45
C VAL A 6 -3.36 11.09 -4.32
N SER A 7 -2.96 11.69 -3.19
CA SER A 7 -2.35 11.01 -2.03
C SER A 7 -3.36 10.40 -1.04
N GLN A 8 -4.66 10.42 -1.32
CA GLN A 8 -5.71 10.02 -0.36
C GLN A 8 -5.52 8.59 0.18
N ASN A 9 -5.15 7.63 -0.66
CA ASN A 9 -4.98 6.24 -0.22
C ASN A 9 -3.84 6.11 0.79
N GLY A 10 -2.71 6.77 0.52
CA GLY A 10 -1.57 6.80 1.45
C GLY A 10 -1.94 7.41 2.80
N ILE A 11 -2.60 8.58 2.78
CA ILE A 11 -2.95 9.32 4.01
C ILE A 11 -4.02 8.59 4.83
N SER A 12 -5.06 8.04 4.19
CA SER A 12 -6.21 7.48 4.90
C SER A 12 -6.04 6.01 5.30
N LEU A 13 -5.10 5.27 4.68
CA LEU A 13 -4.99 3.82 4.87
C LEU A 13 -3.58 3.41 5.36
N LEU A 14 -2.54 3.82 4.64
CA LEU A 14 -1.16 3.43 4.97
C LEU A 14 -0.63 4.19 6.19
N ALA A 15 -0.86 5.51 6.27
CA ALA A 15 -0.34 6.32 7.37
C ALA A 15 -0.81 5.83 8.75
N PRO A 16 -2.11 5.56 9.00
CA PRO A 16 -2.56 5.03 10.29
C PRO A 16 -1.95 3.67 10.62
N THR A 17 -1.80 2.79 9.62
CA THR A 17 -1.16 1.47 9.78
C THR A 17 0.30 1.62 10.23
N LEU A 18 1.06 2.52 9.61
CA LEU A 18 2.43 2.82 10.02
C LEU A 18 2.50 3.51 11.38
N PHE A 19 1.54 4.37 11.71
CA PHE A 19 1.47 5.00 13.02
C PHE A 19 1.18 4.00 14.15
N HIS A 20 0.47 2.92 13.85
CA HIS A 20 0.14 1.90 14.84
C HIS A 20 1.20 0.79 14.91
N HIS A 21 1.71 0.33 13.77
CA HIS A 21 2.54 -0.88 13.67
C HIS A 21 3.96 -0.65 13.13
N GLY A 22 4.24 0.51 12.54
CA GLY A 22 5.52 0.77 11.90
C GLY A 22 6.62 1.16 12.88
N THR A 23 7.87 0.77 12.59
CA THR A 23 9.06 1.24 13.30
C THR A 23 9.36 2.72 13.00
N ALA A 24 10.25 3.35 13.78
CA ALA A 24 10.67 4.73 13.54
C ALA A 24 11.29 4.89 12.14
N GLU A 25 12.13 3.93 11.73
CA GLU A 25 12.78 3.91 10.42
C GLU A 25 11.76 3.74 9.29
N GLN A 26 10.76 2.88 9.47
CA GLN A 26 9.69 2.70 8.47
C GLN A 26 8.84 3.96 8.34
N ARG A 27 8.51 4.63 9.45
CA ARG A 27 7.77 5.89 9.45
C ARG A 27 8.55 6.99 8.74
N ALA A 28 9.82 7.19 9.08
CA ALA A 28 10.66 8.20 8.45
C ALA A 28 10.78 7.96 6.94
N ARG A 29 11.02 6.69 6.54
CA ARG A 29 11.16 6.32 5.13
C ARG A 29 9.89 6.54 4.30
N VAL A 30 8.71 6.35 4.89
CA VAL A 30 7.45 6.30 4.12
C VAL A 30 6.57 7.53 4.32
N LEU A 31 6.42 8.03 5.55
CA LEU A 31 5.46 9.09 5.86
C LEU A 31 5.92 10.45 5.34
N GLU A 32 7.21 10.75 5.45
CA GLU A 32 7.75 12.07 5.08
C GLU A 32 7.67 12.33 3.56
N PRO A 33 8.14 11.44 2.66
CA PRO A 33 7.98 11.64 1.21
C PRO A 33 6.51 11.65 0.78
N MET A 34 5.67 10.84 1.42
CA MET A 34 4.22 10.81 1.15
C MET A 34 3.53 12.12 1.55
N ALA A 35 3.90 12.71 2.70
CA ALA A 35 3.36 13.99 3.16
C ALA A 35 3.77 15.17 2.26
N ARG A 36 4.96 15.09 1.65
CA ARG A 36 5.44 16.05 0.64
C ARG A 36 4.80 15.86 -0.73
N GLY A 37 4.10 14.74 -0.96
CA GLY A 37 3.53 14.40 -2.25
C GLY A 37 4.56 13.89 -3.28
N GLU A 38 5.77 13.57 -2.83
CA GLU A 38 6.85 13.03 -3.67
C GLU A 38 6.61 11.56 -4.04
N VAL A 39 5.89 10.83 -3.18
CA VAL A 39 5.52 9.43 -3.40
C VAL A 39 4.02 9.26 -3.24
N ILE A 40 3.38 8.70 -4.26
CA ILE A 40 1.96 8.39 -4.26
C ILE A 40 1.80 6.90 -4.00
N TRP A 41 0.97 6.56 -3.03
CA TRP A 41 0.67 5.17 -2.70
C TRP A 41 -0.65 4.72 -3.32
N ALA A 42 -0.63 3.51 -3.85
CA ALA A 42 -1.83 2.76 -4.21
C ALA A 42 -2.11 1.67 -3.19
N GLN A 43 -3.37 1.23 -3.14
CA GLN A 43 -3.79 0.08 -2.35
C GLN A 43 -4.14 -1.05 -3.31
N ALA A 44 -3.68 -2.26 -3.01
CA ALA A 44 -3.89 -3.44 -3.84
C ALA A 44 -4.36 -4.63 -3.00
N TRP A 45 -5.59 -4.54 -2.46
CA TRP A 45 -6.19 -5.65 -1.72
C TRP A 45 -6.79 -6.71 -2.64
N SER A 46 -7.69 -6.27 -3.54
CA SER A 46 -8.48 -7.15 -4.38
C SER A 46 -7.62 -8.09 -5.24
N GLU A 47 -8.09 -9.32 -5.37
CA GLU A 47 -7.57 -10.39 -6.20
C GLU A 47 -8.67 -10.84 -7.17
N PRO A 48 -8.35 -11.53 -8.28
CA PRO A 48 -9.35 -11.98 -9.24
C PRO A 48 -10.54 -12.71 -8.61
N GLU A 49 -10.30 -13.47 -7.54
CA GLU A 49 -11.34 -14.23 -6.82
C GLU A 49 -11.81 -13.59 -5.51
N ALA A 50 -11.22 -12.46 -5.09
CA ALA A 50 -11.46 -11.89 -3.75
C ALA A 50 -11.54 -10.36 -3.82
N GLY A 51 -12.71 -9.82 -3.48
CA GLY A 51 -12.97 -8.39 -3.41
C GLY A 51 -13.07 -7.90 -1.96
N SER A 52 -14.29 -7.66 -1.51
CA SER A 52 -14.57 -7.18 -0.14
C SER A 52 -14.29 -8.22 0.95
N ASP A 53 -14.27 -9.51 0.62
CA ASP A 53 -13.89 -10.57 1.54
C ASP A 53 -12.36 -10.70 1.60
N LEU A 54 -11.75 -10.00 2.56
CA LEU A 54 -10.31 -10.06 2.81
C LEU A 54 -9.86 -11.43 3.36
N ALA A 55 -10.75 -12.22 3.96
CA ALA A 55 -10.38 -13.55 4.45
C ALA A 55 -10.19 -14.54 3.29
N ALA A 56 -10.78 -14.27 2.12
CA ALA A 56 -10.62 -15.06 0.91
C ALA A 56 -9.34 -14.76 0.11
N LEU A 57 -8.49 -13.82 0.56
CA LEU A 57 -7.23 -13.51 -0.12
C LEU A 57 -6.31 -14.72 -0.17
N ARG A 58 -5.71 -14.95 -1.35
CA ARG A 58 -4.78 -16.06 -1.60
C ARG A 58 -3.33 -15.61 -1.69
N SER A 59 -3.05 -14.31 -1.79
CA SER A 59 -1.66 -13.80 -1.78
C SER A 59 -0.96 -14.19 -0.48
N ARG A 60 0.31 -14.59 -0.59
CA ARG A 60 1.13 -15.06 0.53
C ARG A 60 2.39 -14.24 0.66
N ALA A 61 2.82 -14.08 1.91
CA ALA A 61 4.15 -13.61 2.26
C ALA A 61 4.84 -14.71 3.07
N VAL A 62 5.88 -15.32 2.52
CA VAL A 62 6.68 -16.36 3.19
C VAL A 62 8.01 -15.77 3.59
N ARG A 63 8.40 -15.91 4.86
CA ARG A 63 9.68 -15.39 5.34
C ARG A 63 10.83 -16.16 4.68
N THR A 64 11.82 -15.43 4.19
CA THR A 64 13.02 -15.98 3.53
C THR A 64 14.26 -15.24 4.03
N GLU A 65 15.45 -15.66 3.62
CA GLU A 65 16.68 -14.95 3.91
C GLU A 65 16.60 -13.51 3.38
N GLY A 66 16.88 -12.54 4.25
CA GLY A 66 16.86 -11.12 3.90
C GLY A 66 15.46 -10.48 3.76
N GLY A 67 14.35 -11.22 3.93
CA GLY A 67 13.02 -10.60 3.86
C GLY A 67 11.84 -11.55 3.68
N TRP A 68 10.98 -11.21 2.70
CA TRP A 68 9.73 -11.91 2.43
C TRP A 68 9.61 -12.22 0.93
N LEU A 69 9.28 -13.46 0.60
CA LEU A 69 8.86 -13.86 -0.73
C LEU A 69 7.35 -13.64 -0.84
N LEU A 70 6.96 -12.72 -1.72
CA LEU A 70 5.55 -12.40 -1.99
C LEU A 70 5.07 -13.14 -3.24
N SER A 71 3.89 -13.77 -3.16
CA SER A 71 3.25 -14.43 -4.31
C SER A 71 1.75 -14.18 -4.33
N GLY A 72 1.17 -14.11 -5.52
CA GLY A 72 -0.26 -13.84 -5.74
C GLY A 72 -0.49 -12.88 -6.90
N GLN A 73 -1.76 -12.58 -7.18
CA GLN A 73 -2.16 -11.63 -8.23
C GLN A 73 -3.15 -10.62 -7.65
N LYS A 74 -2.84 -9.34 -7.84
CA LYS A 74 -3.74 -8.25 -7.46
C LYS A 74 -4.49 -7.72 -8.67
N THR A 75 -5.71 -7.25 -8.43
CA THR A 75 -6.55 -6.58 -9.43
C THR A 75 -7.18 -5.33 -8.82
N TRP A 76 -7.65 -4.42 -9.67
CA TRP A 76 -8.38 -3.21 -9.24
C TRP A 76 -7.61 -2.30 -8.26
N SER A 77 -6.32 -2.07 -8.50
CA SER A 77 -5.54 -1.14 -7.68
C SER A 77 -5.77 0.32 -8.11
N SER A 78 -6.70 0.97 -7.41
CA SER A 78 -6.97 2.40 -7.63
C SER A 78 -5.71 3.22 -7.36
N ARG A 79 -5.37 4.10 -8.31
CA ARG A 79 -4.18 4.97 -8.33
C ARG A 79 -2.85 4.26 -8.61
N ALA A 80 -2.87 2.97 -8.96
CA ALA A 80 -1.64 2.26 -9.35
C ALA A 80 -0.91 2.92 -10.52
N ALA A 81 -1.63 3.58 -11.44
CA ALA A 81 -1.01 4.34 -12.54
C ALA A 81 -0.14 5.53 -12.09
N PHE A 82 -0.28 5.98 -10.84
CA PHE A 82 0.49 7.07 -10.25
C PHE A 82 1.44 6.60 -9.14
N ALA A 83 1.39 5.31 -8.78
CA ALA A 83 2.28 4.70 -7.81
C ALA A 83 3.38 3.97 -8.59
N ASP A 84 4.63 4.38 -8.40
CA ASP A 84 5.77 4.08 -9.27
C ASP A 84 6.85 3.22 -8.59
N ARG A 85 6.63 2.83 -7.32
CA ARG A 85 7.54 2.03 -6.51
C ARG A 85 6.83 0.96 -5.69
#